data_AF-A0AAF5PXV2-F1
#
_entry.id   AF-A0AAF5PXV2-F1
#
_cell.length_a   1.000
_cell.length_b   1.000
_cell.length_c   1.000
_cell.angle_alpha   90.00
_cell.angle_beta   90.00
_cell.angle_gamma   90.00
#
_symmetry.space_group_name_H-M   'P 1'
#
loop_
_entity.id
_entity.type
_entity.pdbx_description
1 polymer ?
#
loop_
_entity_poly.entity_id
_entity_poly.type
_entity_poly.pdbx_seq_one_letter_code
_entity_poly.pdbx_strand_id
1 'polypeptide(L)'
;MWRSFKGELSIESNSIALSAQENILSDVLPKKQSITTDNVGIVEQNEEKQEEAEANLIENSTVLQQETKTGSNKSKVKKIDREVKQTTQTQRKSISQNMAASIFDFNSKVNRHAPELPSTDGIEYPRAAAWASESLNNVLKDEKGRQLFRVFLHDSLAEENLSFIESYEKFKHMTSPADKKQYIQEFFEKYSPYVNLSSVALQKIKETAAEDDPNPTAFLPAVKEVNRLLENDQFPRFKRSDVYINFLEKVMPRSYADKWATSFEALVGNQVGRYYFRYFLRNIHAEENLRFWEAVIEYKQTKNKSTAMLNMGRNIQKQYLVEGTTNEIFLPFGLRQVIDNRIETKDVDSTLFDEAVKHVEQVLKNDPYVRFLQSTEYNDLLVKLK
;
A
#
# COMPACT_ATOMS: atom_id res chain seq x y z
N MET A 1 -15.21 5.94 29.47
CA MET A 1 -15.20 6.13 30.94
C MET A 1 -14.22 5.12 31.55
N TRP A 2 -12.92 5.38 31.48
CA TRP A 2 -11.90 4.61 32.18
C TRP A 2 -11.27 5.54 33.22
N ARG A 3 -11.93 5.64 34.38
CA ARG A 3 -11.35 6.23 35.58
C ARG A 3 -11.55 5.23 36.70
N SER A 4 -10.43 4.94 37.36
CA SER A 4 -10.35 4.30 38.67
C SER A 4 -10.39 2.76 38.69
N PHE A 5 -9.21 2.17 38.53
CA PHE A 5 -8.86 0.97 39.30
C PHE A 5 -7.47 1.18 39.91
N LYS A 6 -7.44 1.48 41.21
CA LYS A 6 -6.26 1.34 42.07
C LYS A 6 -6.54 0.15 42.98
N GLY A 7 -5.92 -0.98 42.68
CA GLY A 7 -5.87 -2.14 43.57
C GLY A 7 -4.41 -2.56 43.69
N GLU A 8 -3.83 -2.34 44.86
CA GLU A 8 -2.56 -2.94 45.26
C GLU A 8 -2.79 -4.44 45.43
N LEU A 9 -1.98 -5.26 44.75
CA LEU A 9 -1.94 -6.70 44.94
C LEU A 9 -0.54 -7.10 45.40
N SER A 10 -0.48 -7.45 46.69
CA SER A 10 0.67 -8.07 47.35
C SER A 10 1.02 -9.39 46.66
N ILE A 11 2.30 -9.55 46.33
CA ILE A 11 2.85 -10.78 45.75
C ILE A 11 3.26 -11.71 46.89
N GLU A 12 2.49 -12.77 47.14
CA GLU A 12 3.00 -13.96 47.83
C GLU A 12 3.57 -14.93 46.81
N SER A 13 4.86 -15.18 46.95
CA SER A 13 5.64 -16.10 46.13
C SER A 13 5.28 -17.55 46.47
N ASN A 14 4.69 -18.28 45.53
CA ASN A 14 4.69 -19.74 45.56
C ASN A 14 5.26 -20.30 44.26
N SER A 15 6.42 -20.94 44.44
CA SER A 15 7.16 -21.72 43.45
C SER A 15 6.36 -22.98 43.07
N ILE A 16 6.04 -23.14 41.79
CA ILE A 16 5.66 -24.43 41.22
C ILE A 16 6.52 -24.64 39.98
N ALA A 17 7.38 -25.65 40.04
CA ALA A 17 8.19 -26.13 38.95
C ALA A 17 7.29 -26.73 37.85
N LEU A 18 7.48 -26.29 36.60
CA LEU A 18 6.91 -26.94 35.42
C LEU A 18 8.04 -27.50 34.56
N SER A 19 7.92 -28.81 34.35
CA SER A 19 8.73 -29.67 33.52
C SER A 19 8.72 -29.27 32.05
N ALA A 20 9.86 -29.49 31.40
CA ALA A 20 10.07 -29.32 29.98
C ALA A 20 9.06 -30.13 29.13
N GLN A 21 8.38 -29.45 28.20
CA GLN A 21 7.82 -30.06 27.00
C GLN A 21 7.62 -28.98 25.91
N GLU A 22 8.47 -29.10 24.90
CA GLU A 22 8.34 -28.71 23.49
C GLU A 22 7.71 -27.36 23.09
N ASN A 23 8.60 -26.46 22.68
CA ASN A 23 8.37 -25.14 22.15
C ASN A 23 7.97 -25.22 20.67
N ILE A 24 6.67 -25.22 20.37
CA ILE A 24 6.13 -25.17 18.99
C ILE A 24 5.93 -23.69 18.60
N LEU A 25 7.01 -23.00 18.26
CA LEU A 25 6.96 -21.65 17.66
C LEU A 25 8.15 -21.36 16.73
N SER A 26 8.64 -22.36 16.01
CA SER A 26 9.85 -22.22 15.16
C SER A 26 9.67 -22.53 13.67
N ASP A 27 8.46 -22.76 13.15
CA ASP A 27 8.24 -23.15 11.74
C ASP A 27 7.54 -22.11 10.85
N VAL A 28 7.66 -20.82 11.15
CA VAL A 28 7.30 -19.76 10.20
C VAL A 28 8.46 -18.78 10.08
N LEU A 29 9.48 -19.12 9.29
CA LEU A 29 10.41 -18.24 8.54
C LEU A 29 11.48 -19.08 7.79
N PRO A 30 11.76 -18.83 6.50
CA PRO A 30 12.74 -19.63 5.75
C PRO A 30 14.19 -19.27 6.11
N LYS A 31 14.98 -20.29 6.49
CA LYS A 31 16.44 -20.22 6.74
C LYS A 31 17.20 -19.90 5.46
N LYS A 32 17.99 -18.82 5.44
CA LYS A 32 19.09 -18.63 4.48
C LYS A 32 20.39 -19.14 5.08
N GLN A 33 21.08 -19.98 4.32
CA GLN A 33 22.39 -20.53 4.62
C GLN A 33 23.46 -19.44 4.61
N SER A 34 24.39 -19.54 5.55
CA SER A 34 25.59 -18.72 5.70
C SER A 34 26.58 -19.00 4.57
N ILE A 35 27.06 -17.94 3.91
CA ILE A 35 28.33 -17.96 3.17
C ILE A 35 29.29 -17.03 3.90
N THR A 36 30.46 -17.57 4.17
CA THR A 36 31.60 -17.00 4.88
C THR A 36 32.18 -15.76 4.18
N THR A 37 32.69 -14.86 5.01
CA THR A 37 33.43 -13.64 4.71
C THR A 37 34.77 -13.94 4.04
N ASP A 38 35.08 -13.20 2.97
CA ASP A 38 36.43 -12.70 2.65
C ASP A 38 36.30 -11.52 1.68
N ASN A 39 36.64 -10.32 2.16
CA ASN A 39 37.40 -9.26 1.46
C ASN A 39 37.09 -7.87 2.02
N VAL A 40 38.07 -7.37 2.77
CA VAL A 40 38.26 -5.98 3.17
C VAL A 40 38.84 -5.23 1.97
N GLY A 41 38.28 -4.05 1.66
CA GLY A 41 38.94 -3.03 0.83
C GLY A 41 38.02 -2.31 -0.15
N ILE A 42 38.13 -0.98 -0.14
CA ILE A 42 37.61 -0.01 -1.13
C ILE A 42 36.20 0.52 -0.84
N VAL A 43 36.08 1.38 0.19
CA VAL A 43 35.09 2.49 0.23
C VAL A 43 35.74 3.66 0.98
N GLU A 44 36.61 4.39 0.28
CA GLU A 44 37.09 5.72 0.67
C GLU A 44 37.60 6.35 -0.62
N GLN A 45 36.68 6.98 -1.36
CA GLN A 45 36.86 7.85 -2.52
C GLN A 45 35.53 7.86 -3.27
N ASN A 46 34.54 8.61 -2.77
CA ASN A 46 33.43 9.13 -3.58
C ASN A 46 32.56 10.18 -2.84
N GLU A 47 32.99 10.69 -1.68
CA GLU A 47 32.27 11.75 -0.95
C GLU A 47 32.83 13.17 -1.17
N GLU A 48 33.87 13.37 -1.98
CA GLU A 48 34.43 14.71 -2.28
C GLU A 48 33.99 15.29 -3.64
N LYS A 49 32.95 14.77 -4.28
CA LYS A 49 32.45 15.29 -5.58
C LYS A 49 30.99 15.76 -5.60
N GLN A 50 30.38 15.98 -4.43
CA GLN A 50 29.02 16.51 -4.34
C GLN A 50 28.89 17.88 -3.65
N GLU A 51 29.95 18.44 -3.09
CA GLU A 51 29.93 19.81 -2.52
C GLU A 51 30.33 20.92 -3.52
N GLU A 52 30.76 20.59 -4.74
CA GLU A 52 31.18 21.58 -5.75
C GLU A 52 30.05 22.00 -6.73
N ALA A 53 28.86 21.39 -6.63
CA ALA A 53 27.72 21.68 -7.52
C ALA A 53 26.68 22.66 -6.92
N GLU A 54 26.72 22.93 -5.61
CA GLU A 54 25.79 23.85 -4.95
C GLU A 54 26.33 25.29 -4.79
N ALA A 55 27.60 25.55 -5.12
CA ALA A 55 28.19 26.90 -5.07
C ALA A 55 27.94 27.74 -6.35
N ASN A 56 27.48 27.14 -7.46
CA ASN A 56 27.32 27.83 -8.76
C ASN A 56 25.89 28.28 -9.10
N LEU A 57 24.98 28.31 -8.12
CA LEU A 57 23.56 28.69 -8.33
C LEU A 57 23.15 30.01 -7.67
N ILE A 58 24.07 30.78 -7.08
CA ILE A 58 23.76 32.04 -6.37
C ILE A 58 24.36 33.30 -7.04
N GLU A 59 25.02 33.20 -8.20
CA GLU A 59 25.77 34.34 -8.78
C GLU A 59 25.27 34.90 -10.11
N ASN A 60 23.98 34.77 -10.46
CA ASN A 60 23.42 35.36 -11.68
C ASN A 60 22.08 36.11 -11.50
N SER A 61 21.81 36.63 -10.29
CA SER A 61 20.67 37.53 -10.04
C SER A 61 21.12 38.85 -9.45
N THR A 62 21.87 39.65 -10.20
CA THR A 62 21.90 41.12 -10.06
C THR A 62 22.69 41.71 -11.24
N VAL A 63 22.36 42.94 -11.65
CA VAL A 63 23.08 43.78 -12.64
C VAL A 63 22.57 43.66 -14.10
N LEU A 64 21.47 44.38 -14.43
CA LEU A 64 21.47 45.58 -15.29
C LEU A 64 20.06 45.99 -15.77
N GLN A 65 19.53 47.05 -15.13
CA GLN A 65 18.67 48.05 -15.77
C GLN A 65 19.54 49.23 -16.23
N GLN A 66 19.04 49.94 -17.26
CA GLN A 66 19.42 51.27 -17.79
C GLN A 66 20.62 51.31 -18.75
N GLU A 67 20.39 51.38 -20.07
CA GLU A 67 20.00 52.52 -20.96
C GLU A 67 21.23 53.05 -21.72
N THR A 68 21.21 53.13 -23.06
CA THR A 68 20.92 54.38 -23.78
C THR A 68 20.74 54.18 -25.31
N LYS A 69 19.69 54.82 -25.88
CA LYS A 69 19.60 55.70 -27.09
C LYS A 69 20.46 55.33 -28.34
N THR A 70 20.01 55.30 -29.60
CA THR A 70 19.10 56.15 -30.42
C THR A 70 18.91 55.53 -31.83
N GLY A 71 17.79 55.83 -32.51
CA GLY A 71 17.81 56.10 -33.97
C GLY A 71 17.19 55.09 -34.97
N SER A 72 15.94 55.38 -35.36
CA SER A 72 15.35 55.29 -36.71
C SER A 72 15.32 53.96 -37.51
N ASN A 73 14.12 53.33 -37.57
CA ASN A 73 13.33 53.12 -38.81
C ASN A 73 12.24 52.05 -38.60
N LYS A 74 11.12 52.48 -38.03
CA LYS A 74 9.83 51.79 -38.11
C LYS A 74 9.15 52.20 -39.42
N SER A 75 9.03 51.30 -40.39
CA SER A 75 7.87 51.20 -41.30
C SER A 75 8.12 50.23 -42.47
N LYS A 76 8.10 48.91 -42.20
CA LYS A 76 7.68 47.90 -43.21
C LYS A 76 7.49 46.46 -42.70
N VAL A 77 7.83 46.14 -41.45
CA VAL A 77 7.69 44.77 -40.91
C VAL A 77 6.42 44.56 -40.05
N LYS A 78 5.55 45.58 -39.88
CA LYS A 78 4.36 45.47 -39.01
C LYS A 78 3.04 45.05 -39.67
N LYS A 79 3.06 44.54 -40.91
CA LYS A 79 1.82 44.13 -41.61
C LYS A 79 1.67 42.63 -41.88
N ILE A 80 2.70 41.81 -41.63
CA ILE A 80 2.63 40.35 -41.85
C ILE A 80 2.47 39.57 -40.52
N ASP A 81 2.84 40.16 -39.38
CA ASP A 81 2.73 39.50 -38.05
C ASP A 81 1.36 39.63 -37.34
N ARG A 82 0.37 40.30 -37.97
CA ARG A 82 -0.96 40.47 -37.37
C ARG A 82 -2.03 39.53 -37.92
N GLU A 83 -1.83 38.92 -39.09
CA GLU A 83 -2.79 37.93 -39.63
C GLU A 83 -2.50 36.50 -39.18
N VAL A 84 -1.24 36.13 -38.86
CA VAL A 84 -0.91 34.77 -38.38
C VAL A 84 -1.31 34.53 -36.91
N LYS A 85 -1.46 35.61 -36.11
CA LYS A 85 -1.81 35.51 -34.67
C LYS A 85 -3.32 35.44 -34.38
N GLN A 86 -4.19 35.78 -35.32
CA GLN A 86 -5.66 35.66 -35.14
C GLN A 86 -6.18 34.26 -35.51
N THR A 87 -5.57 33.58 -36.48
CA THR A 87 -6.02 32.24 -36.92
C THR A 87 -5.62 31.14 -35.92
N THR A 88 -4.48 31.28 -35.24
CA THR A 88 -3.98 30.30 -34.25
C THR A 88 -4.59 30.46 -32.84
N GLN A 89 -5.12 31.63 -32.47
CA GLN A 89 -5.86 31.80 -31.21
C GLN A 89 -7.31 31.30 -31.29
N THR A 90 -7.93 31.35 -32.46
CA THR A 90 -9.33 30.94 -32.63
C THR A 90 -9.48 29.41 -32.64
N GLN A 91 -8.52 28.67 -33.22
CA GLN A 91 -8.52 27.20 -33.18
C GLN A 91 -8.09 26.61 -31.81
N ARG A 92 -7.23 27.30 -31.05
CA ARG A 92 -6.85 26.84 -29.69
C ARG A 92 -7.96 27.05 -28.66
N LYS A 93 -8.80 28.08 -28.82
CA LYS A 93 -9.96 28.29 -27.94
C LYS A 93 -11.08 27.29 -28.21
N SER A 94 -11.35 26.92 -29.46
CA SER A 94 -12.42 25.95 -29.78
C SER A 94 -12.08 24.52 -29.38
N ILE A 95 -10.81 24.11 -29.44
CA ILE A 95 -10.38 22.75 -29.02
C ILE A 95 -10.29 22.65 -27.48
N SER A 96 -9.83 23.70 -26.80
CA SER A 96 -9.70 23.70 -25.33
C SER A 96 -11.04 23.82 -24.60
N GLN A 97 -12.07 24.43 -25.21
CA GLN A 97 -13.40 24.51 -24.61
C GLN A 97 -14.18 23.19 -24.71
N ASN A 98 -13.95 22.37 -25.75
CA ASN A 98 -14.67 21.11 -25.93
C ASN A 98 -14.16 19.97 -25.02
N MET A 99 -12.87 19.96 -24.64
CA MET A 99 -12.34 18.93 -23.72
C MET A 99 -12.70 19.23 -22.25
N ALA A 100 -12.70 20.51 -21.85
CA ALA A 100 -13.06 20.89 -20.48
C ALA A 100 -14.55 20.64 -20.16
N ALA A 101 -15.43 20.77 -21.16
CA ALA A 101 -16.86 20.45 -21.03
C ALA A 101 -17.14 18.94 -20.91
N SER A 102 -16.20 18.08 -21.36
CA SER A 102 -16.31 16.62 -21.26
C SER A 102 -15.81 16.06 -19.91
N ILE A 103 -15.00 16.80 -19.16
CA ILE A 103 -14.45 16.34 -17.86
C ILE A 103 -15.50 16.37 -16.74
N PHE A 104 -16.54 17.20 -16.89
CA PHE A 104 -17.65 17.34 -15.93
C PHE A 104 -18.99 16.94 -16.53
N ASP A 105 -18.99 16.11 -17.58
CA ASP A 105 -20.23 15.56 -18.10
C ASP A 105 -20.73 14.44 -17.18
N PHE A 106 -21.39 14.83 -16.08
CA PHE A 106 -22.07 13.96 -15.11
C PHE A 106 -23.09 13.00 -15.77
N ASN A 107 -23.45 13.28 -17.03
CA ASN A 107 -24.36 12.47 -17.85
C ASN A 107 -23.65 11.54 -18.85
N SER A 108 -22.32 11.58 -18.95
CA SER A 108 -21.55 10.48 -19.55
C SER A 108 -21.48 9.31 -18.57
N LYS A 109 -22.64 8.76 -18.19
CA LYS A 109 -22.73 7.47 -17.53
C LYS A 109 -22.32 6.41 -18.54
N VAL A 110 -21.01 6.25 -18.74
CA VAL A 110 -20.47 4.98 -19.18
C VAL A 110 -20.93 4.00 -18.11
N ASN A 111 -21.98 3.23 -18.41
CA ASN A 111 -22.45 2.17 -17.54
C ASN A 111 -21.32 1.14 -17.44
N ARG A 112 -20.44 1.33 -16.47
CA ARG A 112 -19.42 0.35 -16.10
C ARG A 112 -20.15 -0.88 -15.63
N HIS A 113 -20.01 -1.97 -16.39
CA HIS A 113 -20.59 -3.25 -15.98
C HIS A 113 -19.77 -3.78 -14.82
N ALA A 114 -20.39 -3.89 -13.64
CA ALA A 114 -19.73 -4.44 -12.47
C ALA A 114 -19.33 -5.90 -12.75
N PRO A 115 -18.08 -6.30 -12.48
CA PRO A 115 -17.67 -7.70 -12.57
C PRO A 115 -18.45 -8.54 -11.55
N GLU A 116 -18.78 -9.77 -11.93
CA GLU A 116 -19.46 -10.69 -11.02
C GLU A 116 -18.54 -11.16 -9.90
N LEU A 117 -19.11 -11.37 -8.71
CA LEU A 117 -18.42 -12.06 -7.62
C LEU A 117 -18.10 -13.51 -8.02
N PRO A 118 -16.92 -14.04 -7.64
CA PRO A 118 -16.63 -15.46 -7.88
C PRO A 118 -17.58 -16.35 -7.07
N SER A 119 -17.97 -17.49 -7.64
CA SER A 119 -18.73 -18.52 -6.93
C SER A 119 -17.94 -19.08 -5.73
N THR A 120 -18.64 -19.39 -4.65
CA THR A 120 -18.10 -20.07 -3.46
C THR A 120 -18.02 -21.60 -3.61
N ASP A 121 -18.46 -22.17 -4.75
CA ASP A 121 -18.50 -23.62 -4.93
C ASP A 121 -17.09 -24.21 -5.08
N GLY A 122 -16.75 -25.23 -4.28
CA GLY A 122 -15.46 -25.92 -4.38
C GLY A 122 -14.24 -25.05 -4.02
N ILE A 123 -14.43 -24.00 -3.22
CA ILE A 123 -13.30 -23.26 -2.63
C ILE A 123 -13.25 -23.46 -1.12
N GLU A 124 -12.14 -24.02 -0.67
CA GLU A 124 -11.84 -24.20 0.75
C GLU A 124 -11.35 -22.88 1.38
N TYR A 125 -11.72 -22.66 2.65
CA TYR A 125 -11.32 -21.46 3.38
C TYR A 125 -9.80 -21.19 3.36
N PRO A 126 -8.90 -22.18 3.59
CA PRO A 126 -7.45 -21.95 3.50
C PRO A 126 -6.98 -21.44 2.14
N ARG A 127 -7.58 -21.93 1.05
CA ARG A 127 -7.25 -21.48 -0.31
C ARG A 127 -7.61 -20.02 -0.49
N ALA A 128 -8.80 -19.61 -0.05
CA ALA A 128 -9.25 -18.22 -0.12
C ALA A 128 -8.42 -17.31 0.78
N ALA A 129 -8.15 -17.73 2.02
CA ALA A 129 -7.36 -16.97 3.00
C ALA A 129 -5.92 -16.71 2.53
N ALA A 130 -5.35 -17.64 1.76
CA ALA A 130 -4.00 -17.50 1.20
C ALA A 130 -3.88 -16.37 0.17
N TRP A 131 -4.97 -15.87 -0.42
CA TRP A 131 -4.91 -14.77 -1.39
C TRP A 131 -4.33 -13.48 -0.81
N ALA A 132 -4.55 -13.21 0.48
CA ALA A 132 -4.00 -12.06 1.18
C ALA A 132 -2.60 -12.29 1.77
N SER A 133 -2.04 -13.50 1.62
CA SER A 133 -0.74 -13.84 2.19
C SER A 133 0.40 -13.37 1.29
N GLU A 134 1.45 -12.84 1.91
CA GLU A 134 2.76 -12.50 1.32
C GLU A 134 2.76 -11.45 0.19
N SER A 135 2.16 -11.74 -0.97
CA SER A 135 2.27 -10.91 -2.18
C SER A 135 1.00 -10.92 -3.03
N LEU A 136 0.84 -9.88 -3.85
CA LEU A 136 -0.22 -9.76 -4.87
C LEU A 136 -0.29 -11.00 -5.78
N ASN A 137 0.84 -11.65 -6.05
CA ASN A 137 0.89 -12.82 -6.93
C ASN A 137 0.00 -13.98 -6.43
N ASN A 138 -0.20 -14.11 -5.11
CA ASN A 138 -1.03 -15.18 -4.54
C ASN A 138 -2.51 -15.03 -4.89
N VAL A 139 -3.03 -13.79 -4.96
CA VAL A 139 -4.40 -13.54 -5.42
C VAL A 139 -4.50 -13.59 -6.94
N LEU A 140 -3.49 -13.10 -7.67
CA LEU A 140 -3.54 -13.04 -9.14
C LEU A 140 -3.42 -14.40 -9.83
N LYS A 141 -2.67 -15.35 -9.27
CA LYS A 141 -2.51 -16.70 -9.84
C LYS A 141 -3.78 -17.55 -9.70
N ASP A 142 -4.60 -17.28 -8.70
CA ASP A 142 -5.87 -17.97 -8.49
C ASP A 142 -6.97 -17.30 -9.32
N GLU A 143 -7.73 -18.06 -10.10
CA GLU A 143 -8.79 -17.51 -10.95
C GLU A 143 -9.88 -16.80 -10.15
N LYS A 144 -10.36 -17.42 -9.06
CA LYS A 144 -11.40 -16.83 -8.20
C LYS A 144 -10.83 -15.67 -7.39
N GLY A 145 -9.59 -15.80 -6.92
CA GLY A 145 -8.88 -14.71 -6.23
C GLY A 145 -8.76 -13.47 -7.12
N ARG A 146 -8.28 -13.66 -8.35
CA ARG A 146 -8.14 -12.59 -9.35
C ARG A 146 -9.48 -11.97 -9.72
N GLN A 147 -10.55 -12.76 -9.83
CA GLN A 147 -11.90 -12.23 -10.04
C GLN A 147 -12.37 -11.37 -8.86
N LEU A 148 -12.20 -11.83 -7.61
CA LEU A 148 -12.56 -11.07 -6.42
C LEU A 148 -11.75 -9.76 -6.32
N PHE A 149 -10.46 -9.80 -6.65
CA PHE A 149 -9.62 -8.62 -6.69
C PHE A 149 -10.06 -7.64 -7.78
N ARG A 150 -10.53 -8.12 -8.93
CA ARG A 150 -11.14 -7.27 -9.96
C ARG A 150 -12.42 -6.60 -9.46
N VAL A 151 -13.28 -7.30 -8.70
CA VAL A 151 -14.46 -6.69 -8.07
C VAL A 151 -14.04 -5.56 -7.14
N PHE A 152 -13.06 -5.81 -6.27
CA PHE A 152 -12.50 -4.77 -5.40
C PHE A 152 -11.97 -3.56 -6.19
N LEU A 153 -11.19 -3.80 -7.26
CA LEU A 153 -10.62 -2.73 -8.06
C LEU A 153 -11.70 -1.91 -8.77
N HIS A 154 -12.75 -2.58 -9.26
CA HIS A 154 -13.90 -1.92 -9.86
C HIS A 154 -14.59 -0.97 -8.86
N ASP A 155 -14.84 -1.41 -7.63
CA ASP A 155 -15.46 -0.54 -6.62
C ASP A 155 -14.55 0.64 -6.23
N SER A 156 -13.24 0.49 -6.44
CA SER A 156 -12.25 1.56 -6.24
C SER A 156 -11.91 2.38 -7.49
N LEU A 157 -12.62 2.18 -8.60
CA LEU A 157 -12.41 2.85 -9.90
C LEU A 157 -10.98 2.69 -10.43
N ALA A 158 -10.43 1.47 -10.38
CA ALA A 158 -9.04 1.21 -10.76
C ALA A 158 -8.80 -0.17 -11.39
N GLU A 159 -9.84 -0.78 -11.95
CA GLU A 159 -9.77 -2.07 -12.64
C GLU A 159 -8.93 -2.04 -13.92
N GLU A 160 -8.70 -0.85 -14.49
CA GLU A 160 -7.86 -0.62 -15.67
C GLU A 160 -6.41 -1.02 -15.39
N ASN A 161 -5.94 -0.88 -14.14
CA ASN A 161 -4.59 -1.30 -13.73
C ASN A 161 -4.40 -2.81 -13.95
N LEU A 162 -5.34 -3.63 -13.44
CA LEU A 162 -5.27 -5.08 -13.62
C LEU A 162 -5.51 -5.47 -15.09
N SER A 163 -6.45 -4.80 -15.75
CA SER A 163 -6.77 -5.06 -17.16
C SER A 163 -5.58 -4.81 -18.07
N PHE A 164 -4.81 -3.74 -17.80
CA PHE A 164 -3.57 -3.44 -18.52
C PHE A 164 -2.49 -4.52 -18.30
N ILE A 165 -2.29 -4.97 -17.05
CA ILE A 165 -1.31 -6.03 -16.77
C ILE A 165 -1.69 -7.32 -17.53
N GLU A 166 -2.95 -7.72 -17.51
CA GLU A 166 -3.41 -8.90 -18.24
C GLU A 166 -3.36 -8.74 -19.77
N SER A 167 -3.62 -7.54 -20.29
CA SER A 167 -3.51 -7.27 -21.72
C SER A 167 -2.06 -7.33 -22.18
N TYR A 168 -1.14 -6.82 -21.36
CA TYR A 168 0.30 -6.90 -21.61
C TYR A 168 0.81 -8.34 -21.62
N GLU A 169 0.31 -9.18 -20.71
CA GLU A 169 0.64 -10.61 -20.65
C GLU A 169 0.28 -11.37 -21.94
N LYS A 170 -0.73 -10.89 -22.70
CA LYS A 170 -1.02 -11.39 -24.04
C LYS A 170 -0.07 -10.80 -25.09
N PHE A 171 0.12 -9.48 -25.03
CA PHE A 171 0.99 -8.75 -25.97
C PHE A 171 2.44 -9.26 -25.99
N LYS A 172 3.00 -9.62 -24.84
CA LYS A 172 4.38 -10.13 -24.76
C LYS A 172 4.62 -11.42 -25.54
N HIS A 173 3.56 -12.17 -25.85
CA HIS A 173 3.61 -13.43 -26.59
C HIS A 173 3.15 -13.28 -28.05
N MET A 174 2.75 -12.07 -28.49
CA MET A 174 2.37 -11.82 -29.88
C MET A 174 3.58 -11.89 -30.80
N THR A 175 3.42 -12.58 -31.93
CA THR A 175 4.47 -12.75 -32.93
C THR A 175 4.24 -11.91 -34.19
N SER A 176 2.98 -11.59 -34.52
CA SER A 176 2.59 -10.79 -35.67
C SER A 176 2.85 -9.29 -35.43
N PRO A 177 3.65 -8.62 -36.27
CA PRO A 177 3.86 -7.17 -36.18
C PRO A 177 2.56 -6.35 -36.31
N ALA A 178 1.59 -6.84 -37.10
CA ALA A 178 0.30 -6.20 -37.27
C ALA A 178 -0.51 -6.21 -35.96
N ASP A 179 -0.58 -7.37 -35.30
CA ASP A 179 -1.30 -7.56 -34.03
C ASP A 179 -0.66 -6.72 -32.92
N LYS A 180 0.68 -6.65 -32.91
CA LYS A 180 1.43 -5.79 -31.98
C LYS A 180 1.10 -4.31 -32.17
N LYS A 181 1.05 -3.82 -33.43
CA LYS A 181 0.66 -2.44 -33.74
C LYS A 181 -0.78 -2.16 -33.32
N GLN A 182 -1.69 -3.09 -33.56
CA GLN A 182 -3.08 -2.99 -33.12
C GLN A 182 -3.16 -2.90 -31.59
N TYR A 183 -2.46 -3.76 -30.85
CA TYR A 183 -2.43 -3.71 -29.39
C TYR A 183 -1.96 -2.34 -28.86
N ILE A 184 -0.94 -1.75 -29.47
CA ILE A 184 -0.42 -0.44 -29.03
C ILE A 184 -1.46 0.66 -29.25
N GLN A 185 -2.22 0.62 -30.36
CA GLN A 185 -3.32 1.54 -30.59
C GLN A 185 -4.40 1.37 -29.51
N GLU A 186 -4.84 0.13 -29.27
CA GLU A 186 -5.79 -0.18 -28.20
C GLU A 186 -5.30 0.27 -26.82
N PHE A 187 -3.99 0.17 -26.56
CA PHE A 187 -3.40 0.64 -25.31
C PHE A 187 -3.56 2.15 -25.10
N PHE A 188 -3.29 2.96 -26.13
CA PHE A 188 -3.44 4.41 -26.03
C PHE A 188 -4.90 4.85 -25.89
N GLU A 189 -5.83 4.10 -26.47
CA GLU A 189 -7.26 4.39 -26.37
C GLU A 189 -7.84 3.94 -25.02
N LYS A 190 -7.50 2.73 -24.57
CA LYS A 190 -8.19 2.07 -23.46
C LYS A 190 -7.47 2.16 -22.12
N TYR A 191 -6.14 2.21 -22.09
CA TYR A 191 -5.38 2.12 -20.83
C TYR A 191 -4.64 3.42 -20.51
N SER A 192 -3.94 4.02 -21.48
CA SER A 192 -3.14 5.22 -21.25
C SER A 192 -3.88 6.41 -20.62
N PRO A 193 -5.19 6.65 -20.85
CA PRO A 193 -5.91 7.74 -20.20
C PRO A 193 -6.23 7.50 -18.71
N TYR A 194 -6.28 6.23 -18.29
CA TYR A 194 -6.81 5.82 -16.99
C TYR A 194 -5.74 5.24 -16.07
N VAL A 195 -4.66 4.69 -16.64
CA VAL A 195 -3.53 4.15 -15.90
C VAL A 195 -2.49 5.26 -15.66
N ASN A 196 -2.08 5.42 -14.40
CA ASN A 196 -1.08 6.41 -14.02
C ASN A 196 0.34 5.94 -14.43
N LEU A 197 0.84 6.46 -15.55
CA LEU A 197 2.14 6.12 -16.12
C LEU A 197 3.06 7.33 -16.21
N SER A 198 4.35 7.13 -15.97
CA SER A 198 5.36 8.17 -16.15
C SER A 198 5.54 8.58 -17.61
N SER A 199 5.98 9.83 -17.82
CA SER A 199 6.33 10.33 -19.16
C SER A 199 7.41 9.47 -19.83
N VAL A 200 8.35 8.95 -19.06
CA VAL A 200 9.43 8.07 -19.53
C VAL A 200 8.87 6.74 -20.04
N ALA A 201 7.95 6.13 -19.29
CA ALA A 201 7.31 4.88 -19.70
C ALA A 201 6.48 5.09 -20.98
N LEU A 202 5.68 6.17 -21.03
CA LEU A 202 4.88 6.51 -22.22
C LEU A 202 5.76 6.82 -23.44
N GLN A 203 6.89 7.49 -23.25
CA GLN A 203 7.81 7.82 -24.34
C GLN A 203 8.40 6.55 -24.98
N LYS A 204 8.82 5.56 -24.18
CA LYS A 204 9.30 4.27 -24.70
C LYS A 204 8.23 3.51 -25.48
N ILE A 205 6.98 3.57 -25.03
CA ILE A 205 5.87 2.95 -25.75
C ILE A 205 5.62 3.66 -27.10
N LYS A 206 5.70 4.99 -27.13
CA LYS A 206 5.58 5.77 -28.37
C LYS A 206 6.72 5.49 -29.37
N GLU A 207 7.94 5.32 -28.88
CA GLU A 207 9.10 4.98 -29.71
C GLU A 207 8.91 3.64 -30.40
N THR A 208 8.56 2.59 -29.64
CA THR A 208 8.32 1.28 -30.25
C THR A 208 7.08 1.23 -31.14
N ALA A 209 6.09 2.11 -30.90
CA ALA A 209 4.92 2.24 -31.77
C ALA A 209 5.28 2.70 -33.19
N ALA A 210 6.40 3.41 -33.35
CA ALA A 210 6.89 3.90 -34.65
C ALA A 210 7.72 2.87 -35.42
N GLU A 211 8.11 1.76 -34.77
CA GLU A 211 8.90 0.69 -35.39
C GLU A 211 8.02 -0.18 -36.31
N ASP A 212 8.65 -0.83 -37.29
CA ASP A 212 7.95 -1.76 -38.18
C ASP A 212 7.45 -3.00 -37.46
N ASP A 213 8.25 -3.49 -36.50
CA ASP A 213 7.89 -4.57 -35.58
C ASP A 213 8.10 -4.11 -34.13
N PRO A 214 7.02 -3.72 -33.43
CA PRO A 214 7.13 -3.24 -32.06
C PRO A 214 7.73 -4.29 -31.10
N ASN A 215 8.55 -3.82 -30.17
CA ASN A 215 9.17 -4.63 -29.14
C ASN A 215 8.38 -4.58 -27.82
N PRO A 216 7.81 -5.71 -27.35
CA PRO A 216 7.07 -5.75 -26.10
C PRO A 216 7.87 -5.37 -24.85
N THR A 217 9.21 -5.41 -24.89
CA THR A 217 10.03 -5.00 -23.74
C THR A 217 9.96 -3.50 -23.46
N ALA A 218 9.51 -2.69 -24.43
CA ALA A 218 9.34 -1.24 -24.25
C ALA A 218 8.27 -0.90 -23.17
N PHE A 219 7.34 -1.82 -22.92
CA PHE A 219 6.29 -1.67 -21.89
C PHE A 219 6.76 -2.03 -20.48
N LEU A 220 7.93 -2.66 -20.30
CA LEU A 220 8.41 -3.12 -18.99
C LEU A 220 8.43 -2.01 -17.91
N PRO A 221 8.82 -0.76 -18.22
CA PRO A 221 8.71 0.33 -17.24
C PRO A 221 7.27 0.60 -16.80
N ALA A 222 6.32 0.67 -17.73
CA ALA A 222 4.90 0.88 -17.42
C ALA A 222 4.33 -0.28 -16.58
N VAL A 223 4.64 -1.52 -16.98
CA VAL A 223 4.23 -2.74 -16.26
C VAL A 223 4.79 -2.74 -14.83
N LYS A 224 6.05 -2.33 -14.66
CA LYS A 224 6.67 -2.23 -13.33
C LYS A 224 6.01 -1.16 -12.46
N GLU A 225 5.67 0.00 -13.03
CA GLU A 225 4.99 1.07 -12.32
C GLU A 225 3.60 0.63 -11.84
N VAL A 226 2.81 0.00 -12.71
CA VAL A 226 1.45 -0.48 -12.38
C VAL A 226 1.49 -1.65 -11.40
N ASN A 227 2.39 -2.62 -11.57
CA ASN A 227 2.54 -3.70 -10.59
C ASN A 227 2.94 -3.17 -9.20
N ARG A 228 3.81 -2.15 -9.15
CA ARG A 228 4.17 -1.50 -7.88
C ARG A 228 2.97 -0.81 -7.24
N LEU A 229 2.10 -0.16 -8.02
CA LEU A 229 0.87 0.45 -7.55
C LEU A 229 -0.10 -0.60 -7.00
N LEU A 230 -0.33 -1.68 -7.76
CA LEU A 230 -1.18 -2.79 -7.33
C LEU A 230 -0.66 -3.42 -6.02
N GLU A 231 0.63 -3.71 -5.93
CA GLU A 231 1.26 -4.36 -4.77
C GLU A 231 1.29 -3.46 -3.53
N ASN A 232 1.67 -2.18 -3.67
CA ASN A 232 1.95 -1.33 -2.52
C ASN A 232 0.77 -0.49 -2.04
N ASP A 233 -0.28 -0.34 -2.84
CA ASP A 233 -1.47 0.44 -2.49
C ASP A 233 -2.74 -0.40 -2.52
N GLN A 234 -3.08 -0.94 -3.70
CA GLN A 234 -4.40 -1.53 -3.93
C GLN A 234 -4.54 -2.89 -3.23
N PHE A 235 -3.50 -3.72 -3.23
CA PHE A 235 -3.51 -5.02 -2.55
C PHE A 235 -3.59 -4.89 -1.02
N PRO A 236 -2.82 -4.03 -0.33
CA PRO A 236 -3.01 -3.73 1.09
C PRO A 236 -4.43 -3.30 1.47
N ARG A 237 -5.10 -2.56 0.59
CA ARG A 237 -6.50 -2.16 0.77
C ARG A 237 -7.46 -3.33 0.53
N PHE A 238 -7.22 -4.15 -0.50
CA PHE A 238 -7.98 -5.38 -0.74
C PHE A 238 -7.99 -6.31 0.47
N LYS A 239 -6.82 -6.55 1.09
CA LYS A 239 -6.69 -7.40 2.29
C LYS A 239 -7.62 -6.98 3.44
N ARG A 240 -7.95 -5.69 3.52
CA ARG A 240 -8.80 -5.09 4.57
C ARG A 240 -10.22 -4.77 4.09
N SER A 241 -10.52 -5.02 2.81
CA SER A 241 -11.78 -4.63 2.19
C SER A 241 -12.94 -5.53 2.59
N ASP A 242 -14.14 -4.95 2.72
CA ASP A 242 -15.34 -5.71 3.05
C ASP A 242 -15.64 -6.81 2.01
N VAL A 243 -15.35 -6.57 0.72
CA VAL A 243 -15.55 -7.58 -0.33
C VAL A 243 -14.72 -8.85 -0.09
N TYR A 244 -13.46 -8.70 0.37
CA TYR A 244 -12.63 -9.85 0.70
C TYR A 244 -13.05 -10.53 2.00
N ILE A 245 -13.31 -9.75 3.06
CA ILE A 245 -13.77 -10.28 4.35
C ILE A 245 -15.09 -11.03 4.23
N ASN A 246 -16.07 -10.45 3.53
CA ASN A 246 -17.37 -11.07 3.31
C ASN A 246 -17.25 -12.37 2.48
N PHE A 247 -16.31 -12.42 1.53
CA PHE A 247 -16.04 -13.66 0.80
C PHE A 247 -15.45 -14.72 1.72
N LEU A 248 -14.46 -14.36 2.54
CA LEU A 248 -13.85 -15.28 3.51
C LEU A 248 -14.87 -15.82 4.50
N GLU A 249 -15.72 -14.95 5.08
CA GLU A 249 -16.75 -15.37 6.02
C GLU A 249 -17.72 -16.38 5.41
N LYS A 250 -18.14 -16.17 4.15
CA LYS A 250 -19.06 -17.09 3.44
C LYS A 250 -18.49 -18.49 3.25
N VAL A 251 -17.18 -18.62 3.09
CA VAL A 251 -16.53 -19.92 2.85
C VAL A 251 -15.84 -20.49 4.09
N MET A 252 -15.90 -19.79 5.22
CA MET A 252 -15.28 -20.22 6.47
C MET A 252 -16.15 -21.26 7.19
N PRO A 253 -15.65 -22.47 7.45
CA PRO A 253 -16.34 -23.43 8.31
C PRO A 253 -16.38 -22.93 9.76
N ARG A 254 -17.43 -23.29 10.52
CA ARG A 254 -17.56 -22.93 11.94
C ARG A 254 -16.34 -23.33 12.78
N SER A 255 -15.71 -24.46 12.47
CA SER A 255 -14.53 -24.97 13.18
C SER A 255 -13.33 -24.01 13.18
N TYR A 256 -13.23 -23.08 12.23
CA TYR A 256 -12.20 -22.03 12.27
C TYR A 256 -12.52 -20.96 13.30
N ALA A 257 -13.80 -20.62 13.48
CA ALA A 257 -14.25 -19.66 14.48
C ALA A 257 -14.22 -20.24 15.90
N ASP A 258 -14.51 -21.54 16.06
CA ASP A 258 -14.39 -22.22 17.37
C ASP A 258 -12.93 -22.16 17.90
N LYS A 259 -11.93 -22.24 17.01
CA LYS A 259 -10.50 -22.13 17.39
C LYS A 259 -10.13 -20.76 17.96
N TRP A 260 -10.91 -19.70 17.71
CA TRP A 260 -10.60 -18.38 18.25
C TRP A 260 -10.67 -18.35 19.78
N ALA A 261 -11.41 -19.27 20.40
CA ALA A 261 -11.49 -19.40 21.85
C ALA A 261 -10.28 -20.11 22.48
N THR A 262 -9.39 -20.73 21.69
CA THR A 262 -8.24 -21.47 22.25
C THR A 262 -7.08 -20.56 22.63
N SER A 263 -6.91 -19.44 21.92
CA SER A 263 -5.92 -18.41 22.24
C SER A 263 -6.19 -17.11 21.50
N PHE A 264 -5.66 -16.01 22.04
CA PHE A 264 -5.69 -14.71 21.38
C PHE A 264 -5.02 -14.78 20.00
N GLU A 265 -3.90 -15.49 19.88
CA GLU A 265 -3.16 -15.68 18.63
C GLU A 265 -4.00 -16.41 17.57
N ALA A 266 -4.85 -17.36 17.97
CA ALA A 266 -5.76 -18.04 17.05
C ALA A 266 -6.83 -17.08 16.50
N LEU A 267 -7.34 -16.17 17.34
CA LEU A 267 -8.27 -15.11 16.93
C LEU A 267 -7.59 -14.10 16.00
N VAL A 268 -6.51 -13.49 16.47
CA VAL A 268 -5.84 -12.40 15.73
C VAL A 268 -5.00 -12.90 14.58
N GLY A 269 -4.71 -14.19 14.47
CA GLY A 269 -4.10 -14.81 13.29
C GLY A 269 -5.09 -14.97 12.13
N ASN A 270 -6.38 -15.10 12.43
CA ASN A 270 -7.44 -15.28 11.44
C ASN A 270 -7.96 -13.92 10.93
N GLN A 271 -8.06 -13.75 9.60
CA GLN A 271 -8.49 -12.48 8.99
C GLN A 271 -9.95 -12.10 9.34
N VAL A 272 -10.86 -13.07 9.33
CA VAL A 272 -12.27 -12.86 9.74
C VAL A 272 -12.34 -12.63 11.25
N GLY A 273 -11.57 -13.39 12.03
CA GLY A 273 -11.44 -13.21 13.47
C GLY A 273 -11.01 -11.79 13.85
N ARG A 274 -9.92 -11.29 13.25
CA ARG A 274 -9.46 -9.89 13.40
C ARG A 274 -10.55 -8.89 13.04
N TYR A 275 -11.33 -9.12 11.98
CA TYR A 275 -12.40 -8.21 11.57
C TYR A 275 -13.48 -8.09 12.65
N TYR A 276 -14.01 -9.21 13.13
CA TYR A 276 -15.04 -9.23 14.19
C TYR A 276 -14.51 -8.67 15.51
N PHE A 277 -13.26 -9.01 15.87
CA PHE A 277 -12.63 -8.47 17.06
C PHE A 277 -12.44 -6.94 16.97
N ARG A 278 -12.01 -6.42 15.81
CA ARG A 278 -11.91 -4.98 15.57
C ARG A 278 -13.27 -4.29 15.71
N TYR A 279 -14.33 -4.89 15.16
CA TYR A 279 -15.69 -4.37 15.27
C TYR A 279 -16.15 -4.30 16.74
N PHE A 280 -15.93 -5.36 17.51
CA PHE A 280 -16.18 -5.37 18.95
C PHE A 280 -15.38 -4.29 19.70
N LEU A 281 -14.07 -4.18 19.43
CA LEU A 281 -13.20 -3.18 20.04
C LEU A 281 -13.66 -1.75 19.76
N ARG A 282 -14.17 -1.49 18.55
CA ARG A 282 -14.73 -0.19 18.19
C ARG A 282 -15.96 0.16 19.03
N ASN A 283 -16.83 -0.82 19.30
CA ASN A 283 -18.02 -0.64 20.14
C ASN A 283 -17.67 -0.33 21.60
N ILE A 284 -16.51 -0.78 22.08
CA ILE A 284 -16.02 -0.48 23.45
C ILE A 284 -14.93 0.60 23.49
N HIS A 285 -14.68 1.31 22.38
CA HIS A 285 -13.67 2.36 22.24
C HIS A 285 -12.25 1.92 22.64
N ALA A 286 -11.81 0.77 22.14
CA ALA A 286 -10.47 0.22 22.38
C ALA A 286 -9.77 -0.25 21.08
N GLU A 287 -10.28 0.16 19.92
CA GLU A 287 -9.82 -0.28 18.59
C GLU A 287 -8.37 0.12 18.29
N GLU A 288 -7.90 1.24 18.87
CA GLU A 288 -6.56 1.77 18.71
C GLU A 288 -5.47 0.77 19.12
N ASN A 289 -5.74 -0.08 20.12
CA ASN A 289 -4.83 -1.12 20.58
C ASN A 289 -4.56 -2.16 19.49
N LEU A 290 -5.62 -2.64 18.82
CA LEU A 290 -5.46 -3.59 17.72
C LEU A 290 -4.81 -2.93 16.50
N ARG A 291 -5.15 -1.68 16.21
CA ARG A 291 -4.53 -0.92 15.10
C ARG A 291 -3.03 -0.70 15.31
N PHE A 292 -2.61 -0.40 16.54
CA PHE A 292 -1.20 -0.31 16.90
C PHE A 292 -0.51 -1.66 16.72
N TRP A 293 -1.10 -2.74 17.23
CA TRP A 293 -0.56 -4.10 17.08
C TRP A 293 -0.35 -4.48 15.60
N GLU A 294 -1.34 -4.21 14.74
CA GLU A 294 -1.24 -4.45 13.29
C GLU A 294 -0.13 -3.61 12.64
N ALA A 295 -0.01 -2.34 13.04
CA ALA A 295 1.04 -1.46 12.53
C ALA A 295 2.45 -1.95 12.93
N VAL A 296 2.62 -2.50 14.14
CA VAL A 296 3.89 -3.08 14.58
C VAL A 296 4.23 -4.36 13.80
N ILE A 297 3.25 -5.18 13.46
CA ILE A 297 3.48 -6.36 12.60
C ILE A 297 3.95 -5.94 11.20
N GLU A 298 3.29 -4.96 10.60
CA GLU A 298 3.68 -4.43 9.29
C GLU A 298 5.08 -3.77 9.34
N TYR A 299 5.38 -3.07 10.44
CA TYR A 299 6.70 -2.52 10.71
C TYR A 299 7.79 -3.60 10.74
N LYS A 300 7.53 -4.74 11.41
CA LYS A 300 8.48 -5.87 11.48
C LYS A 300 8.73 -6.54 10.12
N GLN A 301 7.82 -6.41 9.16
CA GLN A 301 7.98 -6.93 7.80
C GLN A 301 8.84 -6.00 6.92
N THR A 302 9.06 -4.76 7.33
CA THR A 302 9.89 -3.82 6.58
C THR A 302 11.36 -4.21 6.67
N LYS A 303 12.13 -3.98 5.60
CA LYS A 303 13.58 -4.26 5.59
C LYS A 303 14.27 -3.59 6.78
N ASN A 304 14.96 -4.41 7.59
CA ASN A 304 15.62 -3.96 8.82
C ASN A 304 16.62 -2.83 8.55
N LYS A 305 16.66 -1.83 9.45
CA LYS A 305 17.52 -0.64 9.38
C LYS A 305 17.40 0.19 8.09
N SER A 306 16.28 0.10 7.38
CA SER A 306 16.04 0.90 6.17
C SER A 306 15.43 2.27 6.47
N THR A 307 15.61 3.24 5.57
CA THR A 307 14.92 4.53 5.64
C THR A 307 13.40 4.39 5.69
N ALA A 308 12.84 3.39 4.99
CA ALA A 308 11.42 3.08 5.03
C ALA A 308 10.96 2.65 6.44
N MET A 309 11.75 1.81 7.13
CA MET A 309 11.47 1.39 8.51
C MET A 309 11.53 2.58 9.47
N LEU A 310 12.54 3.46 9.36
CA LEU A 310 12.63 4.68 10.16
C LEU A 310 11.40 5.58 9.98
N ASN A 311 10.98 5.81 8.74
CA ASN A 311 9.79 6.61 8.44
C ASN A 311 8.51 5.96 8.98
N MET A 312 8.40 4.64 8.87
CA MET A 312 7.27 3.89 9.43
C MET A 312 7.24 3.96 10.96
N GLY A 313 8.40 3.85 11.62
CA GLY A 313 8.52 4.00 13.07
C GLY A 313 8.06 5.38 13.56
N ARG A 314 8.46 6.45 12.87
CA ARG A 314 7.98 7.82 13.14
C ARG A 314 6.47 7.96 12.97
N ASN A 315 5.91 7.34 11.92
CA ASN A 315 4.47 7.38 11.70
C ASN A 315 3.70 6.66 12.81
N ILE A 316 4.17 5.49 13.24
CA ILE A 316 3.57 4.73 14.37
C ILE A 316 3.65 5.55 15.66
N GLN A 317 4.83 6.09 15.98
CA GLN A 317 5.02 6.95 17.14
C GLN A 317 4.04 8.14 17.13
N LYS A 318 4.00 8.89 16.02
CA LYS A 318 3.10 10.03 15.86
C LYS A 318 1.62 9.65 15.99
N GLN A 319 1.23 8.50 15.45
CA GLN A 319 -0.17 8.10 15.39
C GLN A 319 -0.70 7.56 16.73
N TYR A 320 0.14 6.85 17.49
CA TYR A 320 -0.31 6.08 18.67
C TYR A 320 0.36 6.47 19.99
N LEU A 321 1.56 7.07 19.98
CA LEU A 321 2.37 7.28 21.19
C LEU A 321 2.47 8.75 21.63
N VAL A 322 2.20 9.69 20.73
CA VAL A 322 2.18 11.12 21.07
C VAL A 322 0.96 11.45 21.91
N GLU A 323 1.18 12.09 23.06
CA GLU A 323 0.10 12.49 23.96
C GLU A 323 -0.93 13.38 23.25
N GLY A 324 -2.21 13.05 23.43
CA GLY A 324 -3.33 13.79 22.82
C GLY A 324 -3.63 13.41 21.36
N THR A 325 -2.92 12.44 20.77
CA THR A 325 -3.33 11.88 19.47
C THR A 325 -4.66 11.15 19.56
N THR A 326 -5.42 11.12 18.47
CA THR A 326 -6.77 10.51 18.44
C THR A 326 -6.77 9.00 18.67
N ASN A 327 -5.64 8.33 18.41
CA ASN A 327 -5.46 6.88 18.60
C ASN A 327 -4.43 6.58 19.69
N GLU A 328 -4.35 7.42 20.72
CA GLU A 328 -3.36 7.26 21.79
C GLU A 328 -3.52 5.91 22.50
N ILE A 329 -2.46 5.11 22.55
CA ILE A 329 -2.42 3.88 23.35
C ILE A 329 -1.75 4.13 24.70
N PHE A 330 -2.22 3.48 25.75
CA PHE A 330 -1.59 3.60 27.07
C PHE A 330 -0.44 2.60 27.20
N LEU A 331 0.73 3.09 27.63
CA LEU A 331 1.93 2.29 27.83
C LEU A 331 2.46 2.44 29.27
N PRO A 332 3.26 1.48 29.77
CA PRO A 332 3.95 1.60 31.05
C PRO A 332 4.87 2.83 31.09
N PHE A 333 5.10 3.34 32.29
CA PHE A 333 5.98 4.49 32.52
C PHE A 333 7.39 4.25 31.93
N GLY A 334 7.96 5.27 31.29
CA GLY A 334 9.30 5.21 30.70
C GLY A 334 9.37 4.61 29.30
N LEU A 335 8.38 3.79 28.89
CA LEU A 335 8.46 3.06 27.62
C LEU A 335 8.35 3.98 26.40
N ARG A 336 7.49 5.00 26.46
CA ARG A 336 7.38 6.00 25.40
C ARG A 336 8.70 6.74 25.19
N GLN A 337 9.35 7.16 26.28
CA GLN A 337 10.62 7.87 26.24
C GLN A 337 11.75 7.04 25.61
N VAL A 338 11.78 5.72 25.87
CA VAL A 338 12.75 4.81 25.23
C VAL A 338 12.55 4.77 23.71
N ILE A 339 11.30 4.64 23.26
CA ILE A 339 10.97 4.62 21.83
C ILE A 339 11.32 5.96 21.17
N ASP A 340 10.95 7.07 21.81
CA ASP A 340 11.21 8.42 21.32
C ASP A 340 12.71 8.68 21.13
N ASN A 341 13.52 8.33 22.13
CA ASN A 341 14.98 8.48 22.06
C ASN A 341 15.60 7.66 20.92
N ARG A 342 15.18 6.41 20.75
CA ARG A 342 15.66 5.56 19.64
C ARG A 342 15.29 6.13 18.27
N ILE A 343 14.10 6.69 18.12
CA ILE A 343 13.66 7.35 16.88
C ILE A 343 14.47 8.64 16.61
N GLU A 344 14.72 9.44 17.64
CA GLU A 344 15.48 10.70 17.55
C GLU A 344 16.95 10.45 17.15
N THR A 345 17.59 9.48 17.80
CA THR A 345 18.97 9.05 17.51
C THR A 345 19.10 8.24 16.22
N LYS A 346 17.98 7.97 15.52
CA LYS A 346 17.90 7.12 14.32
C LYS A 346 18.39 5.68 14.54
N ASP A 347 18.43 5.22 15.80
CA ASP A 347 18.76 3.83 16.17
C ASP A 347 17.52 2.92 16.12
N VAL A 348 17.07 2.68 14.89
CA VAL A 348 15.81 2.00 14.60
C VAL A 348 16.06 0.64 13.94
N ASP A 349 15.52 -0.41 14.55
CA ASP A 349 15.50 -1.78 14.04
C ASP A 349 14.14 -2.47 14.31
N SER A 350 14.01 -3.73 13.93
CA SER A 350 12.78 -4.52 14.10
C SER A 350 12.31 -4.66 15.56
N THR A 351 13.14 -4.36 16.56
CA THR A 351 12.83 -4.53 17.99
C THR A 351 12.25 -3.27 18.65
N LEU A 352 12.21 -2.14 17.92
CA LEU A 352 11.82 -0.83 18.46
C LEU A 352 10.53 -0.85 19.32
N PHE A 353 9.55 -1.65 18.92
CA PHE A 353 8.22 -1.70 19.56
C PHE A 353 7.96 -3.00 20.35
N ASP A 354 8.95 -3.85 20.61
CA ASP A 354 8.73 -5.19 21.20
C ASP A 354 8.04 -5.16 22.56
N GLU A 355 8.53 -4.33 23.49
CA GLU A 355 7.92 -4.19 24.81
C GLU A 355 6.53 -3.51 24.73
N ALA A 356 6.35 -2.57 23.80
CA ALA A 356 5.08 -1.88 23.63
C ALA A 356 3.99 -2.79 23.06
N VAL A 357 4.32 -3.58 22.03
CA VAL A 357 3.37 -4.54 21.45
C VAL A 357 3.04 -5.66 22.43
N LYS A 358 4.02 -6.15 23.20
CA LYS A 358 3.79 -7.14 24.27
C LYS A 358 2.84 -6.61 25.35
N HIS A 359 3.00 -5.35 25.75
CA HIS A 359 2.07 -4.71 26.69
C HIS A 359 0.65 -4.63 26.11
N VAL A 360 0.51 -4.14 24.89
CA VAL A 360 -0.79 -4.00 24.21
C VAL A 360 -1.46 -5.36 24.01
N GLU A 361 -0.71 -6.39 23.64
CA GLU A 361 -1.23 -7.77 23.57
C GLU A 361 -1.77 -8.23 24.92
N GLN A 362 -1.06 -7.95 26.03
CA GLN A 362 -1.51 -8.33 27.36
C GLN A 362 -2.80 -7.59 27.75
N VAL A 363 -2.92 -6.30 27.40
CA VAL A 363 -4.16 -5.53 27.60
C VAL A 363 -5.32 -6.15 26.82
N LEU A 364 -5.11 -6.46 25.54
CA LEU A 364 -6.14 -7.09 24.69
C LEU A 364 -6.53 -8.48 25.18
N LYS A 365 -5.55 -9.29 25.61
CA LYS A 365 -5.74 -10.66 26.12
C LYS A 365 -6.55 -10.69 27.42
N ASN A 366 -6.26 -9.79 28.35
CA ASN A 366 -6.79 -9.87 29.71
C ASN A 366 -8.26 -9.45 29.83
N ASP A 367 -8.74 -8.54 28.98
CA ASP A 367 -10.11 -8.04 29.07
C ASP A 367 -10.88 -8.10 27.74
N PRO A 368 -10.52 -7.34 26.69
CA PRO A 368 -11.34 -7.30 25.47
C PRO A 368 -11.50 -8.66 24.78
N TYR A 369 -10.47 -9.49 24.74
CA TYR A 369 -10.52 -10.83 24.16
C TYR A 369 -11.52 -11.73 24.90
N VAL A 370 -11.44 -11.77 26.23
CA VAL A 370 -12.36 -12.57 27.07
C VAL A 370 -13.80 -12.12 26.86
N ARG A 371 -14.04 -10.80 26.82
CA ARG A 371 -15.37 -10.24 26.60
C ARG A 371 -15.88 -10.47 25.17
N PHE A 372 -15.01 -10.41 24.17
CA PHE A 372 -15.35 -10.71 22.77
C PHE A 372 -15.89 -12.15 22.62
N LEU A 373 -15.26 -13.13 23.26
CA LEU A 373 -15.72 -14.53 23.21
C LEU A 373 -17.09 -14.74 23.87
N GLN A 374 -17.57 -13.78 24.66
CA GLN A 374 -18.89 -13.78 25.30
C GLN A 374 -19.87 -12.83 24.60
N SER A 375 -19.41 -12.09 23.59
CA SER A 375 -20.19 -11.03 22.98
C SER A 375 -21.23 -11.57 22.00
N THR A 376 -22.25 -10.77 21.71
CA THR A 376 -23.27 -11.14 20.73
C THR A 376 -22.66 -11.27 19.34
N GLU A 377 -21.69 -10.43 18.99
CA GLU A 377 -21.02 -10.46 17.69
C GLU A 377 -20.33 -11.80 17.39
N TYR A 378 -19.66 -12.40 18.39
CA TYR A 378 -19.04 -13.71 18.20
C TYR A 378 -20.07 -14.85 18.20
N ASN A 379 -21.03 -14.82 19.13
CA ASN A 379 -22.04 -15.87 19.24
C ASN A 379 -22.98 -15.91 18.02
N ASP A 380 -23.41 -14.75 17.53
CA ASP A 380 -24.26 -14.65 16.33
C ASP A 380 -23.52 -15.16 15.09
N LEU A 381 -22.22 -14.87 14.97
CA LEU A 381 -21.38 -15.43 13.92
C LEU A 381 -21.29 -16.96 14.03
N LEU A 382 -21.07 -17.52 15.22
CA LEU A 382 -21.01 -18.98 15.40
C LEU A 382 -22.32 -19.68 14.99
N VAL A 383 -23.47 -19.05 15.24
CA VAL A 383 -24.79 -19.56 14.82
C VAL A 383 -24.96 -19.48 13.29
N LYS A 384 -24.39 -18.43 12.66
CA LYS A 384 -24.44 -18.22 11.22
C LYS A 384 -23.56 -19.20 10.44
N LEU A 385 -22.38 -19.54 10.98
CA LEU A 385 -21.42 -20.44 10.33
C LEU A 385 -21.91 -21.89 10.39
N LYS A 386 -21.72 -22.61 9.29
CA LYS A 386 -22.12 -24.01 9.15
C LYS A 386 -21.05 -24.98 9.61
#